data_AF-A0A1T5JYR5-F1
#
_entry.id   AF-A0A1T5JYR5-F1
#
_cell.length_a   1.000
_cell.length_b   1.000
_cell.length_c   1.000
_cell.angle_alpha   90.00
_cell.angle_beta   90.00
_cell.angle_gamma   90.00
#
_symmetry.space_group_name_H-M   'P 1'
#
loop_
_entity.id
_entity.type
_entity.pdbx_description
1 polymer ?
#
loop_
_entity_poly.entity_id
_entity_poly.type
_entity_poly.pdbx_seq_one_letter_code
_entity_poly.pdbx_strand_id
1 'polypeptide(L)'
;MKNFFLYVFYRVAKIYEDWGEQYVYIRGSVVAFTTIGLIALSIITFVLFFFFDKELNKDIIWGVLIVVAILSFTLKEKKFKELREKYKNETHKKLKGWLVFLYIIGTLFLYIVSLYVCRHP
;
A
#
# COMPACT_ATOMS: atom_id res chain seq x y z
N MET A 1 -1.16 10.78 9.11
CA MET A 1 -1.19 9.46 8.44
C MET A 1 -2.54 9.11 7.79
N LYS A 2 -3.68 9.15 8.51
CA LYS A 2 -5.01 8.77 7.98
C LYS A 2 -5.38 9.49 6.67
N ASN A 3 -5.06 10.78 6.55
CA ASN A 3 -5.31 11.58 5.35
C ASN A 3 -4.45 11.16 4.14
N PHE A 4 -3.20 10.73 4.37
CA PHE A 4 -2.31 10.28 3.30
C PHE A 4 -2.72 8.89 2.79
N PHE A 5 -3.04 7.97 3.69
CA PHE A 5 -3.56 6.66 3.31
C PHE A 5 -4.83 6.77 2.45
N LEU A 6 -5.81 7.55 2.90
CA LEU A 6 -7.04 7.78 2.14
C LEU A 6 -6.78 8.48 0.79
N TYR A 7 -5.71 9.29 0.72
CA TYR A 7 -5.29 9.91 -0.54
C TYR A 7 -4.69 8.88 -1.50
N VAL A 8 -3.78 8.02 -1.04
CA VAL A 8 -3.22 6.91 -1.83
C VAL A 8 -4.36 6.02 -2.32
N PHE A 9 -5.25 5.60 -1.43
CA PHE A 9 -6.47 4.86 -1.78
C PHE A 9 -7.27 5.53 -2.91
N TYR A 10 -7.61 6.81 -2.75
CA TYR A 10 -8.37 7.57 -3.75
C TYR A 10 -7.65 7.61 -5.10
N ARG A 11 -6.35 7.92 -5.09
CA ARG A 11 -5.55 8.10 -6.32
C ARG A 11 -5.41 6.79 -7.08
N VAL A 12 -5.20 5.67 -6.37
CA VAL A 12 -5.13 4.36 -7.01
C VAL A 12 -6.49 3.93 -7.54
N ALA A 13 -7.56 4.07 -6.75
CA ALA A 13 -8.92 3.78 -7.21
C ALA A 13 -9.29 4.59 -8.46
N LYS A 14 -8.89 5.87 -8.50
CA LYS A 14 -9.09 6.73 -9.67
C LYS A 14 -8.30 6.29 -10.90
N ILE A 15 -7.07 5.79 -10.74
CA ILE A 15 -6.30 5.22 -11.86
C ILE A 15 -7.05 4.01 -12.46
N TYR A 16 -7.56 3.11 -11.62
CA TYR A 16 -8.36 1.99 -12.09
C TYR A 16 -9.67 2.44 -12.76
N GLU A 17 -10.31 3.47 -12.21
CA GLU A 17 -11.51 4.08 -12.82
C GLU A 17 -11.21 4.69 -14.20
N ASP A 18 -10.09 5.40 -14.34
CA ASP A 18 -9.63 5.98 -15.61
C ASP A 18 -9.28 4.86 -16.64
N TRP A 19 -8.97 3.64 -16.18
CA TRP A 19 -8.78 2.45 -17.03
C TRP A 19 -10.09 1.71 -17.37
N GLY A 20 -11.24 2.18 -16.87
CA GLY A 20 -12.55 1.56 -17.12
C GLY A 20 -12.82 0.30 -16.30
N GLU A 21 -12.06 0.07 -15.23
CA GLU A 21 -12.23 -1.12 -14.38
C GLU A 21 -13.47 -1.05 -13.50
N GLN A 22 -14.06 -2.21 -13.22
CA GLN A 22 -15.12 -2.33 -12.23
C GLN A 22 -14.55 -2.51 -10.82
N TYR A 23 -15.37 -2.21 -9.80
CA TYR A 23 -15.01 -2.35 -8.38
C TYR A 23 -13.72 -1.60 -8.00
N VAL A 24 -13.54 -0.40 -8.55
CA VAL A 24 -12.34 0.44 -8.38
C VAL A 24 -11.96 0.71 -6.93
N TYR A 25 -12.95 0.81 -6.04
CA TYR A 25 -12.72 0.98 -4.61
C TYR A 25 -12.11 -0.27 -3.98
N ILE A 26 -12.44 -1.48 -4.42
CA ILE A 26 -11.81 -2.71 -3.90
C ILE A 26 -10.35 -2.72 -4.33
N ARG A 27 -10.09 -2.51 -5.62
CA ARG A 27 -8.74 -2.49 -6.20
C ARG A 27 -7.85 -1.44 -5.54
N GLY A 28 -8.35 -0.21 -5.38
CA GLY A 28 -7.63 0.85 -4.68
C GLY A 28 -7.35 0.53 -3.22
N SER A 29 -8.27 -0.15 -2.54
CA SER A 29 -8.10 -0.56 -1.14
C SER A 29 -7.01 -1.61 -1.01
N VAL A 30 -7.05 -2.65 -1.85
CA VAL A 30 -6.03 -3.71 -1.88
C VAL A 30 -4.66 -3.10 -2.04
N VAL A 31 -4.44 -2.26 -3.06
CA VAL A 31 -3.12 -1.65 -3.29
C VAL A 31 -2.68 -0.78 -2.10
N ALA A 32 -3.58 0.03 -1.54
CA ALA A 32 -3.25 0.91 -0.42
C ALA A 32 -2.86 0.12 0.84
N PHE A 33 -3.58 -0.97 1.17
CA PHE A 33 -3.25 -1.81 2.32
C PHE A 33 -2.04 -2.71 2.06
N THR A 34 -1.86 -3.25 0.85
CA THR A 34 -0.65 -3.97 0.46
C THR A 34 0.58 -3.09 0.62
N THR A 35 0.50 -1.80 0.26
CA THR A 35 1.58 -0.85 0.45
C THR A 35 1.99 -0.73 1.92
N ILE A 36 1.01 -0.65 2.83
CA ILE A 36 1.27 -0.66 4.28
C ILE A 36 1.85 -2.01 4.72
N GLY A 37 1.32 -3.12 4.21
CA GLY A 37 1.81 -4.47 4.51
C GLY A 37 3.26 -4.67 4.12
N LEU A 38 3.68 -4.17 2.95
CA LEU A 38 5.07 -4.22 2.49
C LEU A 38 6.00 -3.40 3.39
N ILE A 39 5.58 -2.21 3.83
CA ILE A 39 6.34 -1.42 4.81
C ILE A 39 6.47 -2.20 6.12
N ALA A 40 5.38 -2.76 6.62
CA ALA A 40 5.39 -3.56 7.85
C ALA A 40 6.32 -4.77 7.73
N LEU A 41 6.27 -5.51 6.62
CA LEU A 41 7.17 -6.64 6.36
C LEU A 41 8.63 -6.20 6.28
N SER A 42 8.92 -5.05 5.67
CA SER A 42 10.27 -4.50 5.61
C SER A 42 10.80 -4.20 7.01
N ILE A 43 9.99 -3.56 7.85
CA ILE A 43 10.34 -3.25 9.25
C ILE A 43 10.55 -4.54 10.04
N ILE A 44 9.63 -5.50 9.94
CA ILE A 44 9.76 -6.80 10.63
C ILE A 44 11.04 -7.51 10.20
N THR A 45 11.36 -7.48 8.91
CA THR A 45 12.59 -8.09 8.37
C THR A 45 13.83 -7.45 9.00
N PHE A 46 13.91 -6.12 9.02
CA PHE A 46 15.03 -5.43 9.66
C PHE A 46 15.11 -5.70 11.17
N VAL A 47 13.97 -5.72 11.86
CA VAL A 47 13.93 -6.01 13.31
C VAL A 47 14.42 -7.43 13.59
N LEU A 48 13.96 -8.42 12.84
CA LEU A 48 14.37 -9.81 13.01
C LEU A 48 15.87 -9.99 12.73
N PHE A 49 16.40 -9.35 11.69
CA PHE A 49 17.80 -9.45 11.34
C PHE A 49 18.70 -8.75 12.36
N PHE A 50 18.48 -7.45 12.62
CA PHE A 50 19.40 -6.67 13.46
C PHE A 50 19.32 -7.00 14.96
N PHE A 51 18.16 -7.39 15.47
CA PHE A 51 18.00 -7.63 16.92
C PHE A 51 18.00 -9.11 17.30
N PHE A 52 17.63 -10.00 16.38
CA PHE A 52 17.47 -11.42 16.69
C PHE A 52 18.31 -12.34 15.80
N ASP A 53 19.04 -11.79 14.82
CA ASP A 53 19.81 -12.54 13.82
C ASP A 53 18.97 -13.65 13.17
N LYS A 54 17.71 -13.33 12.87
CA LYS A 54 16.72 -14.25 12.31
C LYS A 54 16.24 -13.78 10.95
N GLU A 55 16.05 -14.75 10.07
CA GLU A 55 15.38 -14.53 8.80
C GLU A 55 13.86 -14.43 8.95
N LEU A 56 13.23 -13.76 8.00
CA LEU A 56 11.78 -13.63 7.93
C LEU A 56 11.13 -14.99 7.61
N ASN A 57 10.32 -15.51 8.52
CA ASN A 57 9.54 -16.73 8.31
C ASN A 57 8.36 -16.49 7.33
N LYS A 58 8.11 -17.45 6.44
CA LYS A 58 6.95 -17.50 5.53
C LYS A 58 5.61 -17.38 6.27
N ASP A 59 5.49 -17.93 7.49
CA ASP A 59 4.26 -17.84 8.27
C ASP A 59 3.91 -16.39 8.64
N ILE A 60 4.92 -15.57 8.92
CA ILE A 60 4.76 -14.14 9.21
C ILE A 60 4.26 -13.41 7.96
N ILE A 61 4.81 -13.75 6.78
CA ILE A 61 4.37 -13.19 5.50
C ILE A 61 2.88 -13.50 5.27
N TRP A 62 2.48 -14.76 5.44
CA TRP A 62 1.08 -15.17 5.30
C TRP A 62 0.18 -14.44 6.31
N GLY A 63 0.61 -14.31 7.57
CA GLY A 63 -0.11 -13.54 8.58
C GLY A 63 -0.38 -12.10 8.15
N VAL A 64 0.64 -11.40 7.64
CA VAL A 64 0.48 -10.02 7.16
C VAL A 64 -0.45 -9.95 5.93
N LEU A 65 -0.33 -10.89 4.99
CA LEU A 65 -1.20 -10.94 3.82
C LEU A 65 -2.68 -11.15 4.19
N ILE A 66 -2.98 -12.00 5.16
CA ILE A 66 -4.34 -12.22 5.66
C ILE A 66 -4.88 -10.94 6.30
N VAL A 67 -4.08 -10.27 7.13
CA VAL A 67 -4.47 -8.99 7.75
C VAL A 67 -4.76 -7.93 6.68
N VAL A 68 -3.88 -7.79 5.69
CA VAL A 68 -4.08 -6.87 4.55
C VAL A 68 -5.35 -7.20 3.78
N ALA A 69 -5.64 -8.48 3.53
CA ALA A 69 -6.84 -8.91 2.84
C ALA A 69 -8.10 -8.50 3.62
N ILE A 70 -8.19 -8.81 4.92
CA ILE A 70 -9.32 -8.45 5.78
C ILE A 70 -9.50 -6.93 5.81
N LEU A 71 -8.42 -6.18 6.00
CA LEU A 71 -8.46 -4.72 6.07
C LEU A 71 -8.91 -4.10 4.73
N SER A 72 -8.57 -4.70 3.60
CA SER A 72 -8.96 -4.21 2.27
C SER A 72 -10.47 -4.17 2.06
N PHE A 73 -11.24 -5.01 2.75
CA PHE A 73 -12.71 -4.98 2.70
C PHE A 73 -13.35 -3.89 3.56
N THR A 74 -12.59 -3.21 4.42
CA THR A 74 -13.14 -2.17 5.31
C THR A 74 -13.51 -0.88 4.57
N LEU A 75 -12.86 -0.62 3.43
CA LEU A 75 -13.10 0.56 2.62
C LEU A 75 -14.25 0.31 1.64
N LYS A 76 -15.30 1.12 1.77
CA LYS A 76 -16.54 1.02 0.99
C LYS A 76 -16.56 2.02 -0.17
N GLU A 77 -17.35 1.73 -1.18
CA GLU A 77 -17.60 2.63 -2.32
C GLU A 77 -18.05 4.04 -1.88
N LYS A 78 -18.89 4.13 -0.84
CA LYS A 78 -19.30 5.41 -0.24
C LYS A 78 -18.08 6.27 0.12
N LYS A 79 -17.02 5.65 0.67
CA LYS A 79 -15.81 6.38 1.05
C LYS A 79 -15.05 6.90 -0.16
N PHE A 80 -15.02 6.14 -1.24
CA PHE A 80 -14.44 6.59 -2.51
C PHE A 80 -15.21 7.80 -3.07
N LYS A 81 -16.55 7.77 -3.09
CA LYS A 81 -17.39 8.89 -3.53
C LYS A 81 -17.15 10.17 -2.71
N GLU A 82 -17.06 10.05 -1.38
CA GLU A 82 -16.72 11.17 -0.49
C GLU A 82 -15.35 11.80 -0.85
N LEU A 83 -14.34 10.96 -1.09
CA LEU A 83 -13.00 11.43 -1.45
C LEU A 83 -12.97 12.04 -2.85
N ARG A 84 -13.78 11.52 -3.78
CA ARG A 84 -13.91 12.05 -5.15
C ARG A 84 -14.42 13.48 -5.14
N GLU A 85 -15.46 13.76 -4.37
CA GLU A 85 -15.96 15.13 -4.21
C GLU A 85 -14.91 16.01 -3.51
N LYS A 86 -14.28 15.50 -2.45
CA LYS A 86 -13.23 16.24 -1.72
C LYS A 86 -12.04 16.65 -2.61
N TYR A 87 -11.63 15.80 -3.55
CA TYR A 87 -10.45 16.04 -4.40
C TYR A 87 -10.78 16.45 -5.85
N LYS A 88 -12.05 16.73 -6.16
CA LYS A 88 -12.51 17.10 -7.52
C LYS A 88 -11.72 18.26 -8.13
N ASN A 89 -11.49 19.30 -7.32
CA ASN A 89 -10.81 20.53 -7.70
C ASN A 89 -9.35 20.58 -7.23
N GLU A 90 -8.72 19.42 -6.97
CA GLU A 90 -7.33 19.42 -6.53
C GLU A 90 -6.39 20.02 -7.59
N THR A 91 -5.45 20.85 -7.15
CA THR A 91 -4.37 21.38 -8.00
C THR A 91 -3.22 20.37 -8.11
N HIS A 92 -2.45 20.46 -9.20
CA HIS A 92 -1.28 19.61 -9.50
C HIS A 92 -1.59 18.09 -9.54
N LYS A 93 -2.73 17.72 -10.15
CA LYS A 93 -3.18 16.32 -10.28
C LYS A 93 -2.10 15.39 -10.82
N LYS A 94 -1.32 15.79 -11.83
CA LYS A 94 -0.27 14.94 -12.43
C LYS A 94 0.88 14.68 -11.45
N LEU A 95 1.43 15.74 -10.85
CA LEU A 95 2.56 15.65 -9.92
C LEU A 95 2.23 14.77 -8.71
N LYS A 96 1.08 14.99 -8.07
CA LYS A 96 0.66 14.19 -6.91
C LYS A 96 0.40 12.72 -7.29
N GLY A 97 -0.05 12.46 -8.52
CA GLY A 97 -0.18 11.10 -9.06
C GLY A 97 1.16 10.39 -9.15
N TRP A 98 2.15 11.05 -9.72
CA TRP A 98 3.52 10.55 -9.79
C TRP A 98 4.11 10.30 -8.40
N LEU A 99 3.85 11.17 -7.42
CA LEU A 99 4.30 10.94 -6.05
C LEU A 99 3.67 9.68 -5.43
N VAL A 100 2.37 9.46 -5.63
CA VAL A 100 1.71 8.23 -5.15
C VAL A 100 2.26 6.99 -5.87
N PHE A 101 2.50 7.09 -7.16
CA PHE A 101 3.09 5.99 -7.95
C PHE A 101 4.51 5.64 -7.48
N LEU A 102 5.37 6.66 -7.33
CA LEU A 102 6.73 6.49 -6.79
C LEU A 102 6.71 5.94 -5.37
N TYR A 103 5.76 6.36 -4.54
CA TYR A 103 5.57 5.81 -3.20
C TYR A 103 5.26 4.31 -3.25
N ILE A 104 4.30 3.88 -4.07
CA ILE A 104 3.93 2.46 -4.19
C ILE A 104 5.13 1.63 -4.69
N ILE A 105 5.78 2.06 -5.77
CA ILE A 105 6.97 1.36 -6.30
C ILE A 105 8.11 1.36 -5.28
N GLY A 106 8.34 2.49 -4.61
CA GLY A 106 9.38 2.63 -3.59
C GLY A 106 9.17 1.65 -2.44
N THR A 107 7.93 1.42 -2.02
CA THR A 107 7.65 0.42 -0.96
C THR A 107 7.88 -1.02 -1.41
N LEU A 108 7.58 -1.34 -2.66
CA LEU A 108 7.90 -2.66 -3.22
C LEU A 108 9.42 -2.86 -3.30
N PHE A 109 10.15 -1.85 -3.79
CA PHE A 109 11.60 -1.88 -3.85
C PHE A 109 12.22 -2.00 -2.46
N LEU A 110 11.72 -1.25 -1.47
CA LEU A 110 12.17 -1.33 -0.08
C LEU A 110 12.03 -2.75 0.48
N TYR A 111 10.88 -3.41 0.24
CA TYR A 111 10.68 -4.79 0.68
C TYR A 111 11.67 -5.75 0.02
N ILE A 112 11.87 -5.67 -1.29
CA ILE A 112 12.82 -6.52 -2.02
C ILE A 112 14.25 -6.29 -1.48
N VAL A 113 14.66 -5.04 -1.29
CA VAL A 113 15.98 -4.70 -0.74
C VAL A 113 16.13 -5.23 0.69
N SER A 114 15.09 -5.11 1.53
CA SER A 114 15.12 -5.63 2.91
C SER A 114 15.34 -7.13 2.93
N LEU A 115 14.70 -7.88 2.02
CA LEU A 115 14.90 -9.31 1.89
C LEU A 115 16.31 -9.63 1.39
N TYR A 116 16.84 -8.85 0.45
CA TYR A 116 18.17 -9.10 -0.11
C TYR A 116 19.29 -8.86 0.92
N VAL A 117 19.21 -7.73 1.64
CA VAL A 117 20.21 -7.34 2.66
C VAL A 117 20.16 -8.28 3.86
N CYS A 118 18.96 -8.62 4.35
CA CYS A 118 18.79 -9.42 5.57
C CYS A 118 18.81 -10.94 5.33
N ARG A 119 19.13 -11.40 4.12
CA ARG A 119 19.29 -12.82 3.77
C ARG A 119 20.76 -13.23 3.58
N HIS A 120 21.67 -12.26 3.47
CA HIS A 120 23.10 -12.51 3.41
C HIS A 120 23.75 -12.05 4.73
N PRO A 121 24.06 -12.97 5.66
CA PRO A 121 25.06 -12.73 6.70
C PRO A 121 26.48 -12.67 6.09
#